data_AF-A0A238WVN4-F1
#
_entry.id   AF-A0A238WVN4-F1
#
_cell.length_a   1.000
_cell.length_b   1.000
_cell.length_c   1.000
_cell.angle_alpha   90.00
_cell.angle_beta   90.00
_cell.angle_gamma   90.00
#
_symmetry.space_group_name_H-M   'P 1'
#
loop_
_entity.id
_entity.type
_entity.pdbx_description
1 polymer ?
#
loop_
_entity_poly.entity_id
_entity_poly.type
_entity_poly.pdbx_seq_one_letter_code
_entity_poly.pdbx_strand_id
1 'polypeptide(L)'
;MQLTEAGLDAGADTIGWHLTHHHQRTLSRATIHRVLTRAGQVNPDPGKRPTASYLRFAAEMPNGTWQSDFTHYRLTTGATTQSITWLDDHSRYALHVSAHPRITGPITAATFTQATTEHGYPAATLTDGCVTLRVAGRLHHMGVGRTLTGTDVLLLVQDLHIRVIHAATGELHRDLILDPRAGYQPTGRPPGPARK
;
A
#
# COMPACT_ATOMS: atom_id res chain seq x y z
N MET A 1 15.75 -35.57 0.61
CA MET A 1 14.29 -35.81 0.50
C MET A 1 14.03 -36.27 -0.92
N GLN A 2 13.30 -37.38 -1.12
CA GLN A 2 13.19 -38.05 -2.43
C GLN A 2 12.75 -37.14 -3.59
N LEU A 3 11.90 -36.13 -3.36
CA LEU A 3 11.48 -35.21 -4.44
C LEU A 3 12.58 -34.22 -4.84
N THR A 4 13.35 -33.71 -3.87
CA THR A 4 14.50 -32.84 -4.15
C THR A 4 15.60 -33.60 -4.87
N GLU A 5 15.80 -34.88 -4.51
CA GLU A 5 16.72 -35.80 -5.20
C GLU A 5 16.25 -36.11 -6.64
N ALA A 6 14.94 -36.04 -6.89
CA ALA A 6 14.34 -36.12 -8.22
C ALA A 6 14.28 -34.78 -8.98
N GLY A 7 14.88 -33.71 -8.44
CA GLY A 7 14.95 -32.38 -9.08
C GLY A 7 13.67 -31.55 -8.98
N LEU A 8 12.71 -31.94 -8.14
CA LEU A 8 11.47 -31.21 -7.91
C LEU A 8 11.62 -30.22 -6.74
N ASP A 9 10.81 -29.15 -6.74
CA ASP A 9 10.86 -28.05 -5.76
C ASP A 9 10.55 -28.48 -4.31
N ALA A 10 10.01 -29.70 -4.11
CA ALA A 10 9.53 -30.21 -2.83
C ALA A 10 8.55 -29.26 -2.12
N GLY A 11 7.85 -28.42 -2.88
CA GLY A 11 6.88 -27.45 -2.38
C GLY A 11 5.57 -28.09 -1.95
N ALA A 12 4.75 -27.33 -1.22
CA ALA A 12 3.46 -27.83 -0.71
C ALA A 12 2.51 -28.30 -1.83
N ASP A 13 2.58 -27.66 -2.99
CA ASP A 13 1.75 -27.98 -4.15
C ASP A 13 2.24 -29.27 -4.86
N THR A 14 3.56 -29.41 -5.05
CA THR A 14 4.20 -30.63 -5.59
C THR A 14 3.98 -31.83 -4.67
N ILE A 15 4.16 -31.66 -3.35
CA ILE A 15 3.86 -32.71 -2.38
C ILE A 15 2.37 -33.06 -2.39
N GLY A 16 1.47 -32.06 -2.50
CA GLY A 16 0.03 -32.30 -2.61
C GLY A 16 -0.34 -33.14 -3.83
N TRP A 17 0.30 -32.86 -4.97
CA TRP A 17 0.16 -33.67 -6.18
C TRP A 17 0.61 -35.12 -5.94
N HIS A 18 1.80 -35.34 -5.40
CA HIS A 18 2.31 -36.70 -5.17
C HIS A 18 1.50 -37.48 -4.13
N LEU A 19 1.07 -36.82 -3.04
CA LEU A 19 0.20 -37.44 -2.03
C LEU A 19 -1.12 -37.91 -2.66
N THR A 20 -1.68 -37.12 -3.57
CA THR A 20 -2.94 -37.47 -4.24
C THR A 20 -2.73 -38.62 -5.23
N HIS A 21 -1.72 -38.54 -6.09
CA HIS A 21 -1.56 -39.47 -7.22
C HIS A 21 -0.87 -40.80 -6.86
N HIS A 22 0.04 -40.79 -5.88
CA HIS A 22 0.80 -42.00 -5.50
C HIS A 22 0.38 -42.58 -4.15
N HIS A 23 -0.23 -41.78 -3.27
CA HIS A 23 -0.58 -42.21 -1.92
C HIS A 23 -2.07 -42.13 -1.60
N GLN A 24 -2.91 -41.71 -2.56
CA GLN A 24 -4.36 -41.56 -2.40
C GLN A 24 -4.75 -40.72 -1.15
N ARG A 25 -3.93 -39.73 -0.82
CA ARG A 25 -4.14 -38.81 0.32
C ARG A 25 -4.27 -37.39 -0.17
N THR A 26 -5.38 -36.75 0.19
CA THR A 26 -5.59 -35.32 -0.07
C THR A 26 -5.37 -34.55 1.22
N LEU A 27 -4.41 -33.63 1.20
CA LEU A 27 -4.15 -32.68 2.27
C LEU A 27 -4.23 -31.26 1.70
N SER A 28 -4.69 -30.32 2.52
CA SER A 28 -4.64 -28.91 2.13
C SER A 28 -3.20 -28.42 2.06
N ARG A 29 -2.92 -27.48 1.14
CA ARG A 29 -1.63 -26.79 1.02
C ARG A 29 -1.12 -26.26 2.37
N ALA A 30 -2.01 -25.71 3.19
CA ALA A 30 -1.71 -25.22 4.54
C ALA A 30 -1.26 -26.34 5.50
N THR A 31 -1.90 -27.52 5.42
CA THR A 31 -1.52 -28.67 6.25
C THR A 31 -0.13 -29.18 5.88
N ILE A 32 0.14 -29.31 4.59
CA ILE A 32 1.45 -29.73 4.08
C ILE A 32 2.53 -28.73 4.50
N HIS A 33 2.27 -27.43 4.30
CA HIS A 33 3.19 -26.38 4.73
C HIS A 33 3.49 -26.45 6.23
N ARG A 34 2.47 -26.59 7.10
CA ARG A 34 2.65 -26.71 8.55
C ARG A 34 3.50 -27.92 8.95
N VAL A 35 3.33 -29.06 8.27
CA VAL A 35 4.15 -30.26 8.51
C VAL A 35 5.59 -30.01 8.11
N LEU A 36 5.83 -29.39 6.94
CA LEU A 36 7.18 -29.03 6.48
C LEU A 36 7.86 -28.04 7.42
N THR A 37 7.15 -27.00 7.86
CA THR A 37 7.66 -26.01 8.83
C THR A 37 8.04 -26.69 10.15
N ARG A 38 7.18 -27.55 10.70
CA ARG A 38 7.46 -28.29 11.94
C ARG A 38 8.65 -29.25 11.78
N ALA A 39 8.84 -29.81 10.60
CA ALA A 39 9.96 -30.70 10.29
C ALA A 39 11.26 -29.95 9.91
N GLY A 40 11.28 -28.61 9.99
CA GLY A 40 12.44 -27.80 9.62
C GLY A 40 12.79 -27.81 8.13
N GLN A 41 11.85 -28.19 7.27
CA GLN A 41 12.03 -28.32 5.82
C GLN A 41 11.65 -27.04 5.04
N VAL A 42 11.24 -25.98 5.74
CA VAL A 42 10.97 -24.67 5.16
C VAL A 42 12.12 -23.75 5.52
N ASN A 43 12.90 -23.32 4.53
CA ASN A 43 13.89 -22.27 4.74
C ASN A 43 13.14 -20.93 4.85
N PRO A 44 13.18 -20.23 5.99
CA PRO A 44 12.54 -18.93 6.11
C PRO A 44 13.18 -17.95 5.12
N ASP A 45 12.37 -17.12 4.46
CA ASP A 45 12.86 -15.98 3.68
C ASP A 45 12.93 -14.76 4.63
N PRO A 46 14.11 -14.44 5.20
CA PRO A 46 14.24 -13.38 6.21
C PRO A 46 14.00 -11.99 5.63
N GLY A 47 13.96 -11.84 4.29
CA GLY A 47 13.61 -10.58 3.64
C GLY A 47 12.12 -10.25 3.74
N LYS A 48 11.27 -11.24 4.03
CA LYS A 48 9.83 -11.02 4.20
C LYS A 48 9.52 -10.66 5.64
N ARG A 49 9.12 -9.41 5.83
CA ARG A 49 8.63 -8.90 7.12
C ARG A 49 7.56 -9.85 7.66
N PRO A 50 7.71 -10.39 8.90
CA PRO A 50 6.75 -11.33 9.46
C PRO A 50 5.35 -10.71 9.51
N THR A 51 4.30 -11.43 9.09
CA THR A 51 2.92 -10.94 9.13
C THR A 51 2.50 -10.51 10.54
N ALA A 52 3.02 -11.18 11.58
CA ALA A 52 2.78 -10.81 12.97
C ALA A 52 3.32 -9.43 13.37
N SER A 53 4.22 -8.83 12.57
CA SER A 53 4.77 -7.49 12.79
C SER A 53 3.98 -6.37 12.11
N TYR A 54 2.85 -6.70 11.47
CA TYR A 54 2.00 -5.73 10.79
C TYR A 54 1.12 -5.06 11.85
N LEU A 55 1.27 -3.75 12.01
CA LEU A 55 0.36 -2.96 12.82
C LEU A 55 -0.86 -2.61 11.97
N ARG A 56 -2.05 -2.82 12.52
CA ARG A 56 -3.29 -2.45 11.83
C ARG A 56 -3.47 -0.94 11.99
N PHE A 57 -3.07 -0.19 10.97
CA PHE A 57 -3.39 1.24 10.87
C PHE A 57 -4.87 1.40 10.52
N ALA A 58 -5.59 2.11 11.38
CA ALA A 58 -6.99 2.48 11.18
C ALA A 58 -7.21 3.88 11.77
N ALA A 59 -7.82 4.78 11.01
CA ALA A 59 -8.29 6.05 11.54
C ALA A 59 -9.30 5.82 12.68
N GLU A 60 -9.33 6.71 13.68
CA GLU A 60 -10.18 6.57 14.86
C GLU A 60 -11.67 6.78 14.55
N MET A 61 -11.97 7.63 13.57
CA MET A 61 -13.34 7.97 13.19
C MET A 61 -13.54 7.91 11.67
N PRO A 62 -14.78 7.69 11.18
CA PRO A 62 -15.12 7.87 9.78
C PRO A 62 -14.71 9.26 9.30
N ASN A 63 -14.30 9.36 8.04
CA ASN A 63 -13.82 10.58 7.41
C ASN A 63 -12.54 11.17 8.05
N GLY A 64 -11.87 10.41 8.94
CA GLY A 64 -10.57 10.79 9.49
C GLY A 64 -9.46 10.66 8.46
N THR A 65 -9.35 9.51 7.80
CA THR A 65 -8.35 9.27 6.75
C THR A 65 -8.96 8.54 5.57
N TRP A 66 -8.82 9.09 4.37
CA TRP A 66 -9.11 8.37 3.14
C TRP A 66 -7.84 7.84 2.51
N GLN A 67 -7.81 6.56 2.17
CA GLN A 67 -6.75 5.93 1.41
C GLN A 67 -7.10 5.94 -0.07
N SER A 68 -6.11 6.20 -0.93
CA SER A 68 -6.25 6.03 -2.37
C SER A 68 -5.09 5.21 -2.94
N ASP A 69 -5.46 4.28 -3.82
CA ASP A 69 -4.55 3.44 -4.59
C ASP A 69 -5.16 3.19 -5.98
N PHE A 70 -4.31 2.82 -6.95
CA PHE A 70 -4.75 2.32 -8.24
C PHE A 70 -4.30 0.90 -8.53
N THR A 71 -5.24 0.05 -8.93
CA THR A 71 -4.97 -1.34 -9.27
C THR A 71 -4.92 -1.53 -10.78
N HIS A 72 -3.88 -2.20 -11.27
CA HIS A 72 -3.78 -2.59 -12.67
C HIS A 72 -4.55 -3.88 -12.91
N TYR A 73 -5.35 -3.91 -13.97
CA TYR A 73 -6.10 -5.10 -14.36
C TYR A 73 -5.97 -5.36 -15.86
N ARG A 74 -5.81 -6.63 -16.23
CA ARG A 74 -5.74 -7.09 -17.63
C ARG A 74 -7.10 -7.65 -18.02
N LEU A 75 -7.74 -7.06 -19.03
CA LEU A 75 -9.01 -7.52 -19.57
C LEU A 75 -8.82 -8.79 -20.41
N THR A 76 -9.88 -9.57 -20.58
CA THR A 76 -9.91 -10.78 -21.42
C THR A 76 -9.60 -10.48 -22.89
N THR A 77 -9.84 -9.25 -23.33
CA THR A 77 -9.48 -8.74 -24.66
C THR A 77 -7.98 -8.50 -24.83
N GLY A 78 -7.19 -8.62 -23.77
CA GLY A 78 -5.76 -8.32 -23.77
C GLY A 78 -5.42 -6.84 -23.54
N ALA A 79 -6.40 -5.95 -23.40
CA ALA A 79 -6.19 -4.57 -22.98
C ALA A 79 -5.89 -4.45 -21.47
N THR A 80 -5.24 -3.37 -21.06
CA THR A 80 -5.00 -3.03 -19.65
C THR A 80 -5.89 -1.88 -19.21
N THR A 81 -6.40 -1.95 -17.98
CA THR A 81 -7.12 -0.86 -17.31
C THR A 81 -6.55 -0.64 -15.91
N GLN A 82 -6.79 0.54 -15.36
CA GLN A 82 -6.42 0.92 -14.00
C GLN A 82 -7.68 1.38 -13.27
N SER A 83 -7.98 0.78 -12.11
CA SER A 83 -9.05 1.27 -11.23
C SER A 83 -8.45 2.16 -10.15
N ILE A 84 -9.05 3.33 -9.91
CA ILE A 84 -8.75 4.16 -8.73
C ILE A 84 -9.84 3.95 -7.68
N THR A 85 -9.43 3.88 -6.42
CA THR A 85 -10.34 3.76 -5.26
C THR A 85 -10.06 4.87 -4.25
N TRP A 86 -11.11 5.51 -3.73
CA TRP A 86 -11.07 6.28 -2.49
C TRP A 86 -11.77 5.46 -1.40
N LEU A 87 -11.03 5.07 -0.37
CA LEU A 87 -11.50 4.20 0.71
C LEU A 87 -11.40 4.95 2.03
N ASP A 88 -12.49 4.99 2.80
CA ASP A 88 -12.42 5.44 4.19
C ASP A 88 -11.72 4.38 5.05
N ASP A 89 -10.62 4.73 5.69
CA ASP A 89 -9.77 3.76 6.40
C ASP A 89 -10.42 3.21 7.69
N HIS A 90 -11.28 4.00 8.33
CA HIS A 90 -12.01 3.58 9.53
C HIS A 90 -13.13 2.61 9.19
N SER A 91 -14.09 3.05 8.39
CA SER A 91 -15.31 2.30 8.06
C SER A 91 -15.10 1.25 6.97
N ARG A 92 -13.97 1.30 6.24
CA ARG A 92 -13.72 0.52 5.01
C ARG A 92 -14.76 0.76 3.92
N TYR A 93 -15.46 1.89 3.98
CA TYR A 93 -16.40 2.30 2.95
C TYR A 93 -15.67 2.76 1.69
N ALA A 94 -16.03 2.21 0.54
CA ALA A 94 -15.51 2.65 -0.76
C ALA A 94 -16.30 3.89 -1.21
N LEU A 95 -15.70 5.06 -0.99
CA LEU A 95 -16.28 6.37 -1.29
C LEU A 95 -16.37 6.61 -2.80
N HIS A 96 -15.41 6.07 -3.55
CA HIS A 96 -15.41 6.16 -5.01
C HIS A 96 -14.58 5.03 -5.60
N VAL A 97 -15.10 4.41 -6.67
CA VAL A 97 -14.36 3.42 -7.47
C VAL A 97 -14.65 3.70 -8.94
N SER A 98 -13.60 3.82 -9.76
CA SER A 98 -13.77 3.98 -11.22
C SER A 98 -12.60 3.39 -11.99
N ALA A 99 -12.86 2.86 -13.18
CA ALA A 99 -11.86 2.27 -14.07
C ALA A 99 -11.52 3.20 -15.24
N HIS A 100 -10.24 3.27 -15.59
CA HIS A 100 -9.69 4.14 -16.62
C HIS A 100 -8.61 3.40 -17.41
N PRO A 101 -8.44 3.65 -18.72
CA PRO A 101 -7.32 3.07 -19.47
C PRO A 101 -5.95 3.39 -18.84
N ARG A 102 -5.82 4.59 -18.27
CA ARG A 102 -4.68 5.05 -17.48
C ARG A 102 -5.13 6.16 -16.52
N ILE A 103 -4.81 6.00 -15.24
CA ILE A 103 -4.94 7.03 -14.21
C ILE A 103 -3.85 8.08 -14.39
N THR A 104 -4.26 9.33 -14.27
CA THR A 104 -3.41 10.51 -14.36
C THR A 104 -3.72 11.43 -13.18
N GLY A 105 -2.82 12.37 -12.85
CA GLY A 105 -3.04 13.35 -11.80
C GLY A 105 -4.39 14.10 -11.91
N PRO A 106 -4.80 14.59 -13.10
CA PRO A 106 -6.11 15.18 -13.30
C PRO A 106 -7.28 14.26 -12.95
N ILE A 107 -7.20 12.97 -13.30
CA ILE A 107 -8.24 11.99 -12.96
C ILE A 107 -8.30 11.79 -11.44
N THR A 108 -7.14 11.68 -10.77
CA THR A 108 -7.06 11.59 -9.31
C THR A 108 -7.69 12.81 -8.64
N ALA A 109 -7.37 14.02 -9.10
CA ALA A 109 -7.94 15.25 -8.56
C ALA A 109 -9.46 15.37 -8.79
N ALA A 110 -9.93 14.97 -9.97
CA ALA A 110 -11.35 14.99 -10.31
C ALA A 110 -12.16 14.00 -9.45
N THR A 111 -11.69 12.76 -9.34
CA THR A 111 -12.34 11.73 -8.51
C THR A 111 -12.30 12.06 -7.02
N PHE A 112 -11.22 12.68 -6.52
CA PHE A 112 -11.18 13.21 -5.17
C PHE A 112 -12.21 14.31 -4.95
N THR A 113 -12.29 15.26 -5.89
CA THR A 113 -13.26 16.37 -5.82
C THR A 113 -14.68 15.84 -5.84
N GLN A 114 -14.96 14.83 -6.66
CA GLN A 114 -16.25 14.15 -6.69
C GLN A 114 -16.57 13.51 -5.34
N ALA A 115 -15.68 12.66 -4.80
CA ALA A 115 -15.89 11.98 -3.52
C ALA A 115 -16.09 12.98 -2.37
N THR A 116 -15.32 14.07 -2.35
CA THR A 116 -15.44 15.10 -1.32
C THR A 116 -16.69 15.96 -1.44
N THR A 117 -17.25 16.10 -2.64
CA THR A 117 -18.55 16.75 -2.84
C THR A 117 -19.68 15.91 -2.24
N GLU A 118 -19.58 14.59 -2.32
CA GLU A 118 -20.60 13.66 -1.83
C GLU A 118 -20.49 13.38 -0.33
N HIS A 119 -19.27 13.21 0.19
CA HIS A 119 -19.01 12.70 1.54
C HIS A 119 -18.36 13.73 2.47
N GLY A 120 -18.12 14.95 2.00
CA GLY A 120 -17.35 15.96 2.71
C GLY A 120 -15.84 15.72 2.60
N TYR A 121 -15.05 16.66 3.13
CA TYR A 121 -13.60 16.54 3.10
C TYR A 121 -13.09 15.64 4.22
N PRO A 122 -12.16 14.70 3.96
CA PRO A 122 -11.50 13.97 5.02
C PRO A 122 -10.52 14.87 5.77
N ALA A 123 -10.21 14.51 7.02
CA ALA A 123 -9.15 15.19 7.77
C ALA A 123 -7.76 14.94 7.14
N ALA A 124 -7.53 13.74 6.59
CA ALA A 124 -6.30 13.40 5.89
C ALA A 124 -6.52 12.46 4.70
N THR A 125 -5.54 12.42 3.80
CA THR A 125 -5.48 11.42 2.73
C THR A 125 -4.13 10.72 2.73
N LEU A 126 -4.15 9.40 2.48
CA LEU A 126 -2.95 8.58 2.36
C LEU A 126 -2.88 8.02 0.93
N THR A 127 -1.82 8.37 0.22
CA THR A 127 -1.51 7.87 -1.13
C THR A 127 -0.07 7.36 -1.16
N ASP A 128 0.27 6.50 -2.11
CA ASP A 128 1.60 5.93 -2.19
C ASP A 128 2.68 7.00 -2.46
N GLY A 129 3.65 7.11 -1.55
CA GLY A 129 4.82 8.00 -1.68
C GLY A 129 4.56 9.50 -1.52
N CYS A 130 3.31 9.93 -1.31
CA CYS A 130 2.92 11.31 -1.14
C CYS A 130 1.79 11.42 -0.10
N VAL A 131 1.86 12.44 0.75
CA VAL A 131 0.76 12.79 1.65
C VAL A 131 0.14 14.08 1.16
N THR A 132 -1.19 14.13 1.10
CA THR A 132 -1.94 15.32 0.68
C THR A 132 -2.67 15.94 1.86
N LEU A 133 -2.44 17.24 2.07
CA LEU A 133 -3.15 18.06 3.05
C LEU A 133 -3.99 19.12 2.33
N ARG A 134 -5.19 19.39 2.84
CA ARG A 134 -6.02 20.50 2.35
C ARG A 134 -5.89 21.68 3.29
N VAL A 135 -5.42 22.81 2.77
CA VAL A 135 -5.30 24.07 3.52
C VAL A 135 -6.04 25.16 2.76
N ALA A 136 -6.89 25.92 3.47
CA ALA A 136 -7.72 26.98 2.91
C ALA A 136 -8.51 26.56 1.64
N GLY A 137 -9.03 25.32 1.63
CA GLY A 137 -9.79 24.79 0.49
C GLY A 137 -8.94 24.34 -0.70
N ARG A 138 -7.61 24.36 -0.63
CA ARG A 138 -6.71 23.89 -1.69
C ARG A 138 -5.91 22.66 -1.26
N LEU A 139 -5.75 21.71 -2.19
CA LEU A 139 -4.96 20.50 -1.97
C LEU A 139 -3.47 20.78 -2.17
N HIS A 140 -2.64 20.29 -1.25
CA HIS A 140 -1.18 20.37 -1.31
C HIS A 140 -0.55 18.99 -1.19
N HIS A 141 0.26 18.64 -2.17
CA HIS A 141 0.97 17.37 -2.25
C HIS A 141 2.33 17.48 -1.58
N MET A 142 2.65 16.57 -0.68
CA MET A 142 3.93 16.51 0.00
C MET A 142 4.60 15.18 -0.29
N GLY A 143 5.68 15.20 -1.07
CA GLY A 143 6.50 14.01 -1.25
C GLY A 143 7.11 13.60 0.09
N VAL A 144 6.84 12.38 0.56
CA VAL A 144 7.51 11.83 1.75
C VAL A 144 8.78 11.05 1.33
N GLY A 145 8.87 10.70 0.05
CA GLY A 145 10.05 10.11 -0.58
C GLY A 145 10.09 8.58 -0.45
N ARG A 146 10.62 7.91 -1.47
CA ARG A 146 10.71 6.44 -1.53
C ARG A 146 11.54 5.81 -0.41
N THR A 147 12.41 6.56 0.25
CA THR A 147 13.24 6.05 1.36
C THR A 147 12.40 5.62 2.57
N LEU A 148 11.19 6.13 2.70
CA LEU A 148 10.24 5.80 3.77
C LEU A 148 9.16 4.81 3.31
N THR A 149 9.39 4.09 2.20
CA THR A 149 8.46 3.07 1.71
C THR A 149 8.32 1.96 2.76
N GLY A 150 7.10 1.73 3.25
CA GLY A 150 6.82 0.73 4.29
C GLY A 150 7.10 1.22 5.72
N THR A 151 7.36 2.52 5.90
CA THR A 151 7.51 3.17 7.20
C THR A 151 6.20 3.90 7.57
N ASP A 152 5.62 3.55 8.72
CA ASP A 152 4.46 4.26 9.25
C ASP A 152 4.89 5.63 9.78
N VAL A 153 4.22 6.68 9.32
CA VAL A 153 4.53 8.07 9.69
C VAL A 153 3.29 8.78 10.25
N LEU A 154 3.50 9.66 11.23
CA LEU A 154 2.52 10.62 11.70
C LEU A 154 2.84 12.01 11.15
N LEU A 155 1.80 12.74 10.78
CA LEU A 155 1.93 14.15 10.42
C LEU A 155 1.45 15.01 11.59
N LEU A 156 2.34 15.82 12.12
CA LEU A 156 2.02 16.88 13.06
C LEU A 156 1.86 18.17 12.26
N VAL A 157 0.64 18.70 12.22
CA VAL A 157 0.30 19.91 11.47
C VAL A 157 -0.09 21.01 12.45
N GLN A 158 0.63 22.12 12.42
CA GLN A 158 0.31 23.34 13.16
C GLN A 158 0.34 24.52 12.18
N ASP A 159 -0.84 25.00 11.81
CA ASP A 159 -1.02 25.98 10.73
C ASP A 159 -0.35 25.50 9.42
N LEU A 160 0.71 26.19 8.99
CA LEU A 160 1.50 25.81 7.81
C LEU A 160 2.74 24.98 8.19
N HIS A 161 3.06 24.83 9.47
CA HIS A 161 4.21 24.04 9.92
C HIS A 161 3.83 22.57 10.00
N ILE A 162 4.55 21.73 9.26
CA ILE A 162 4.26 20.32 9.11
C ILE A 162 5.52 19.52 9.44
N ARG A 163 5.37 18.58 10.37
CA ARG A 163 6.41 17.61 10.72
C ARG A 163 5.93 16.21 10.40
N VAL A 164 6.75 15.45 9.68
CA VAL A 164 6.55 14.03 9.42
C VAL A 164 7.45 13.27 10.37
N ILE A 165 6.88 12.50 11.28
CA ILE A 165 7.61 11.73 12.28
C ILE A 165 7.35 10.23 12.11
N HIS A 166 8.29 9.39 12.51
CA HIS A 166 8.08 7.95 12.60
C HIS A 166 7.02 7.64 13.65
N ALA A 167 5.98 6.88 13.29
CA ALA A 167 4.83 6.69 14.15
C ALA A 167 5.16 5.98 15.48
N ALA A 168 6.10 5.02 15.47
CA ALA A 168 6.42 4.23 16.66
C ALA A 168 7.55 4.80 17.53
N THR A 169 8.44 5.63 16.97
CA THR A 169 9.65 6.11 17.67
C THR A 169 9.61 7.61 17.92
N GLY A 170 8.76 8.36 17.22
CA GLY A 170 8.72 9.82 17.27
C GLY A 170 9.90 10.49 16.57
N GLU A 171 10.74 9.75 15.85
CA GLU A 171 11.88 10.30 15.11
C GLU A 171 11.40 11.23 13.99
N LEU A 172 12.00 12.42 13.88
CA LEU A 172 11.65 13.40 12.85
C LEU A 172 12.24 13.02 11.49
N HIS A 173 11.37 12.72 10.53
CA HIS A 173 11.76 12.39 9.15
C HIS A 173 11.71 13.58 8.20
N ARG A 174 10.80 14.54 8.43
CA ARG A 174 10.72 15.77 7.64
C ARG A 174 10.16 16.91 8.48
N ASP A 175 10.69 18.09 8.27
CA ASP A 175 10.20 19.34 8.84
C ASP A 175 10.05 20.34 7.68
N LEU A 176 8.84 20.87 7.46
CA LEU A 176 8.59 21.85 6.41
C LEU A 176 7.55 22.90 6.82
N ILE A 177 7.66 24.08 6.21
CA ILE A 177 6.57 25.06 6.16
C ILE A 177 5.90 24.92 4.80
N LEU A 178 4.59 24.66 4.82
CA LEU A 178 3.76 24.56 3.62
C LEU A 178 3.72 25.91 2.90
N ASP A 179 4.15 25.96 1.65
CA ASP A 179 3.88 27.11 0.78
C ASP A 179 2.44 27.01 0.23
N PRO A 180 1.50 27.89 0.64
CA PRO A 180 0.11 27.83 0.18
C PRO A 180 -0.06 28.17 -1.32
N ARG A 181 0.97 28.73 -1.96
CA ARG A 181 0.95 29.07 -3.39
C ARG A 181 1.35 27.87 -4.25
N ALA A 182 2.10 26.92 -3.69
CA ALA A 182 2.59 25.74 -4.38
C ALA A 182 1.63 24.55 -4.19
N GLY A 183 1.27 23.89 -5.29
CA GLY A 183 0.50 22.64 -5.25
C GLY A 183 1.33 21.44 -4.79
N TYR A 184 2.66 21.48 -4.98
CA TYR A 184 3.57 20.41 -4.60
C TYR A 184 4.72 20.95 -3.75
N GLN A 185 5.02 20.25 -2.65
CA GLN A 185 6.04 20.59 -1.67
C GLN A 185 7.21 19.61 -1.82
N PRO A 186 8.29 20.00 -2.52
CA PRO A 186 9.41 19.11 -2.83
C PRO A 186 10.15 18.68 -1.55
N THR A 187 10.72 17.48 -1.58
CA THR A 187 11.50 16.91 -0.46
C THR A 187 12.81 17.64 -0.16
N GLY A 188 13.18 18.66 -0.95
CA GLY A 188 14.46 19.36 -0.86
C GLY A 188 15.67 18.56 -1.33
N ARG A 189 15.49 17.28 -1.70
CA ARG A 189 16.56 16.45 -2.28
C ARG A 189 16.80 16.85 -3.74
N PRO A 190 18.06 16.82 -4.21
CA PRO A 190 18.36 17.09 -5.62
C PRO A 190 17.61 16.09 -6.52
N PRO A 191 17.21 16.50 -7.74
CA PRO A 191 16.56 15.61 -8.69
C PRO A 191 17.39 14.34 -8.88
N GLY A 192 16.76 13.18 -8.81
CA GLY A 192 17.41 11.92 -9.15
C GLY A 192 17.89 11.94 -10.61
N PRO A 193 18.82 11.05 -11.00
CA PRO A 193 19.33 11.01 -12.36
C PRO A 193 18.20 10.87 -13.36
N ALA A 194 18.29 11.59 -14.48
CA ALA A 194 17.34 11.50 -15.57
C ALA A 194 17.19 10.03 -15.99
N ARG A 195 15.95 9.58 -16.13
CA ARG A 195 15.64 8.23 -16.62
C ARG A 195 16.22 8.10 -18.04
N LYS A 196 17.12 7.13 -18.24
CA LYS A 196 17.54 6.69 -19.58
C LYS A 196 16.37 6.09 -20.35
#